data_AF-A0A1D2SJ66-F1
#
_entry.id   AF-A0A1D2SJ66-F1
#
_cell.length_a   1.000
_cell.length_b   1.000
_cell.length_c   1.000
_cell.angle_alpha   90.00
_cell.angle_beta   90.00
_cell.angle_gamma   90.00
#
_symmetry.space_group_name_H-M   'P 1'
#
loop_
_entity.id
_entity.type
_entity.pdbx_description
1 polymer ?
#
loop_
_entity_poly.entity_id
_entity_poly.type
_entity_poly.pdbx_seq_one_letter_code
_entity_poly.pdbx_strand_id
1 'polypeptide(L)'
;MVRVRAVPARPADRRAAVRLNEALEAILDAPAVLERHPQIGRPVDAALRELAIGHGRSGYVALYHHRPGSGRIEVLTVRHQREAGFG
;
A
#
# COMPACT_ATOMS: atom_id res chain seq x y z
N MET A 1 -1.06 -15.13 11.12
CA MET A 1 0.10 -14.22 11.06
C MET A 1 0.24 -13.74 9.63
N VAL A 2 -0.26 -12.54 9.31
CA VAL A 2 -0.12 -12.00 7.95
C VAL A 2 1.25 -11.36 7.82
N ARG A 3 2.04 -11.82 6.86
CA ARG A 3 3.35 -11.21 6.60
C ARG A 3 3.18 -10.17 5.50
N VAL A 4 3.45 -8.90 5.82
CA VAL A 4 3.52 -7.80 4.86
C VAL A 4 4.95 -7.68 4.35
N ARG A 5 5.12 -7.73 3.02
CA ARG A 5 6.39 -7.40 2.37
C ARG A 5 6.17 -6.20 1.45
N ALA A 6 6.84 -5.09 1.76
CA ALA A 6 6.92 -3.93 0.89
C ALA A 6 8.31 -3.86 0.26
N VAL A 7 8.36 -3.65 -1.05
CA VAL A 7 9.62 -3.41 -1.78
C VAL A 7 9.55 -2.00 -2.37
N PRO A 8 10.07 -0.99 -1.65
CA PRO A 8 10.08 0.37 -2.16
C PRO A 8 11.05 0.49 -3.35
N ALA A 9 10.67 1.28 -4.36
CA ALA A 9 11.59 1.67 -5.42
C ALA A 9 12.67 2.63 -4.88
N ARG A 10 13.89 2.58 -5.42
CA ARG A 10 14.93 3.57 -5.09
C ARG A 10 14.47 4.97 -5.55
N PRO A 11 14.57 6.01 -4.69
CA PRO A 11 14.14 7.35 -5.08
C PRO A 11 15.13 7.98 -6.07
N ALA A 12 14.60 8.65 -7.10
CA ALA A 12 15.40 9.31 -8.15
C ALA A 12 16.00 10.65 -7.72
N ASP A 13 15.39 11.33 -6.74
CA ASP A 13 15.82 12.62 -6.19
C ASP A 13 15.35 12.81 -4.73
N ARG A 14 15.69 13.95 -4.11
CA ARG A 14 15.34 14.27 -2.71
C ARG A 14 13.82 14.38 -2.47
N ARG A 15 13.06 14.89 -3.44
CA ARG A 15 11.59 15.02 -3.30
C ARG A 15 10.94 13.63 -3.40
N ALA A 16 11.45 12.78 -4.29
CA ALA A 16 11.06 11.38 -4.39
C ALA A 16 11.39 10.61 -3.10
N ALA A 17 12.52 10.90 -2.46
CA ALA A 17 12.89 10.29 -1.18
C ALA A 17 11.92 10.68 -0.04
N VAL A 18 11.48 11.94 0.02
CA VAL A 18 10.48 12.37 1.02
C VAL A 18 9.15 11.65 0.82
N ARG A 19 8.64 11.59 -0.42
CA ARG A 19 7.41 10.83 -0.72
C ARG A 19 7.53 9.35 -0.41
N LEU A 20 8.71 8.78 -0.64
CA LEU A 20 8.98 7.39 -0.32
C LEU A 20 8.92 7.13 1.20
N ASN A 21 9.46 8.05 2.01
CA ASN A 21 9.36 7.94 3.47
C ASN A 21 7.90 8.06 3.95
N GLU A 22 7.14 9.03 3.45
CA GLU A 22 5.71 9.16 3.79
C GLU A 22 4.90 7.92 3.37
N ALA A 23 5.19 7.36 2.18
CA ALA A 23 4.59 6.12 1.73
C ALA A 23 4.98 4.92 2.62
N LEU A 24 6.23 4.85 3.07
CA LEU A 24 6.71 3.83 4.00
C LEU A 24 5.99 3.92 5.34
N GLU A 25 5.84 5.11 5.91
CA GLU A 25 5.08 5.33 7.15
C GLU A 25 3.62 4.90 6.98
N ALA A 26 2.97 5.29 5.89
CA ALA A 26 1.61 4.86 5.57
C ALA A 26 1.47 3.33 5.45
N ILE A 27 2.46 2.65 4.85
CA ILE A 27 2.49 1.18 4.77
C ILE A 27 2.69 0.55 6.15
N LEU A 28 3.51 1.14 7.01
CA LEU A 28 3.82 0.64 8.35
C LEU A 28 2.65 0.78 9.33
N ASP A 29 1.73 1.72 9.08
CA ASP A 29 0.48 1.87 9.85
C ASP A 29 -0.64 0.92 9.37
N ALA A 30 -0.64 0.55 8.09
CA ALA A 30 -1.61 -0.36 7.49
C ALA A 30 -1.57 -1.86 7.92
N PRO A 31 -0.49 -2.47 8.44
CA PRO A 31 -0.40 -3.93 8.60
C PRO A 31 -1.42 -4.48 9.58
N ALA A 32 -1.69 -3.79 10.69
CA ALA A 32 -2.66 -4.26 11.69
C ALA A 32 -4.10 -4.29 11.14
N VAL A 33 -4.42 -3.43 10.17
CA VAL A 33 -5.71 -3.45 9.47
C VAL A 33 -5.73 -4.56 8.42
N LEU A 34 -4.66 -4.69 7.63
CA LEU A 34 -4.54 -5.71 6.59
C LEU A 34 -4.48 -7.14 7.15
N GLU A 35 -3.93 -7.30 8.35
CA GLU A 35 -3.94 -8.56 9.12
C GLU A 35 -5.35 -9.01 9.48
N ARG A 36 -6.18 -8.09 9.97
CA ARG A 36 -7.55 -8.38 10.41
C ARG A 36 -8.54 -8.39 9.26
N HIS A 37 -8.30 -7.57 8.24
CA HIS A 37 -9.21 -7.31 7.15
C HIS A 37 -8.47 -7.32 5.80
N PRO A 38 -7.94 -8.48 5.37
CA PRO A 38 -7.14 -8.58 4.13
C PRO A 38 -7.94 -8.24 2.85
N GLN A 39 -9.27 -8.21 2.94
CA GLN A 39 -10.19 -7.94 1.84
C GLN A 39 -10.72 -6.50 1.82
N ILE A 40 -10.23 -5.63 2.72
CA ILE A 40 -10.72 -4.24 2.85
C ILE A 40 -10.41 -3.37 1.64
N GLY A 41 -9.36 -3.70 0.87
CA GLY A 41 -9.05 -3.01 -0.36
C GLY A 41 -10.05 -3.30 -1.49
N ARG A 42 -10.26 -2.31 -2.35
CA ARG A 42 -11.08 -2.42 -3.56
C ARG A 42 -10.46 -3.45 -4.51
N PRO A 43 -11.21 -4.46 -4.98
CA PRO A 43 -10.70 -5.42 -5.96
C PRO A 43 -10.40 -4.74 -7.29
N VAL A 44 -9.22 -5.05 -7.85
CA VAL A 44 -8.79 -4.61 -9.19
C VAL A 44 -8.70 -5.80 -10.14
N ASP A 45 -8.34 -6.97 -9.60
CA ASP A 45 -8.30 -8.28 -10.28
C ASP A 45 -8.52 -9.40 -9.24
N ALA A 46 -8.54 -10.67 -9.65
CA ALA A 46 -8.85 -11.85 -8.85
C ALA A 46 -8.10 -11.92 -7.51
N ALA A 47 -6.84 -11.45 -7.47
CA ALA A 47 -6.03 -11.43 -6.25
C ALA A 47 -5.42 -10.05 -5.92
N LEU A 48 -5.64 -9.05 -6.79
CA LEU A 48 -5.09 -7.70 -6.64
C LEU A 48 -6.13 -6.75 -6.07
N ARG A 49 -5.69 -5.91 -5.14
CA ARG A 49 -6.53 -4.97 -4.42
C ARG A 49 -5.84 -3.64 -4.21
N GLU A 50 -6.61 -2.57 -4.23
CA GLU A 50 -6.18 -1.22 -3.91
C GLU A 50 -6.69 -0.81 -2.53
N LEU A 51 -5.78 -0.43 -1.65
CA LEU A 51 -6.09 0.14 -0.36
C LEU A 51 -5.84 1.64 -0.38
N ALA A 52 -6.89 2.44 -0.19
CA ALA A 52 -6.73 3.85 0.13
C ALA A 52 -6.24 3.99 1.58
N ILE A 53 -5.12 4.69 1.76
CA ILE A 53 -4.50 4.96 3.06
C ILE A 53 -4.52 6.46 3.28
N GLY A 54 -5.24 6.92 4.30
CA GLY A 54 -5.20 8.31 4.74
C GLY A 54 -3.91 8.56 5.54
N HIS A 55 -3.14 9.58 5.19
CA HIS A 55 -1.92 9.93 5.93
C HIS A 55 -1.68 11.45 5.93
N GLY A 56 -2.02 12.10 7.04
CA GLY A 56 -1.89 13.55 7.20
C GLY A 56 -2.79 14.32 6.21
N ARG A 57 -2.19 15.27 5.46
CA ARG A 57 -2.88 16.07 4.42
C ARG A 57 -2.88 15.41 3.03
N SER A 58 -2.26 14.24 2.92
CA SER A 58 -2.11 13.45 1.71
C SER A 58 -2.83 12.12 1.86
N GLY A 59 -3.14 11.50 0.73
CA GLY A 59 -3.61 10.12 0.72
C GLY A 59 -2.76 9.31 -0.23
N TYR A 60 -2.55 8.05 0.13
CA TYR A 60 -1.83 7.07 -0.66
C TYR A 60 -2.77 5.96 -1.10
N VAL A 61 -2.40 5.28 -2.17
CA VAL A 61 -3.04 4.04 -2.62
C VAL A 61 -1.98 2.97 -2.69
N ALA A 62 -2.17 1.90 -1.94
CA ALA A 62 -1.33 0.71 -2.00
C ALA A 62 -2.01 -0.33 -2.88
N LEU A 63 -1.36 -0.74 -3.97
CA LEU A 63 -1.72 -1.95 -4.68
C LEU A 63 -1.08 -3.13 -3.96
N TYR A 64 -1.90 -4.08 -3.54
CA TYR A 64 -1.43 -5.27 -2.85
C TYR A 64 -2.06 -6.55 -3.41
N HIS A 65 -1.33 -7.64 -3.22
CA HIS A 65 -1.75 -8.97 -3.59
C HIS A 65 -2.10 -9.75 -2.32
N HIS A 66 -3.34 -10.23 -2.24
CA HIS A 66 -3.79 -11.09 -1.15
C HIS A 66 -3.68 -12.55 -1.58
N ARG A 67 -2.84 -13.35 -0.90
CA ARG A 67 -2.68 -14.78 -1.15
C ARG A 67 -3.30 -15.61 -0.02
N PRO A 68 -4.57 -16.03 -0.12
CA PRO A 68 -5.29 -16.69 0.97
C PRO A 68 -4.57 -17.93 1.49
N GLY A 69 -4.06 -18.77 0.57
CA GLY A 69 -3.41 -20.04 0.91
C GLY A 69 -2.10 -19.92 1.69
N SER A 70 -1.50 -18.72 1.75
CA SER A 70 -0.25 -18.48 2.48
C SER A 70 -0.41 -17.51 3.65
N GLY A 71 -1.58 -16.90 3.80
CA GLY A 71 -1.80 -15.79 4.73
C GLY A 71 -0.80 -14.65 4.53
N ARG A 72 -0.40 -14.34 3.29
CA ARG A 72 0.56 -13.27 3.00
C ARG A 72 -0.09 -12.15 2.22
N ILE A 73 0.37 -10.93 2.52
CA ILE A 73 0.04 -9.74 1.75
C ILE A 73 1.33 -9.17 1.18
N GLU A 74 1.37 -9.03 -0.14
CA GLU A 74 2.51 -8.45 -0.86
C GLU A 74 2.09 -7.05 -1.33
N VAL A 75 2.72 -6.00 -0.81
CA VAL A 75 2.49 -4.64 -1.29
C VAL A 75 3.38 -4.44 -2.51
N LEU A 76 2.75 -4.27 -3.66
CA LEU A 76 3.42 -4.22 -4.96
C LEU A 76 3.89 -2.81 -5.31
N THR A 77 3.04 -1.81 -5.06
CA THR A 77 3.35 -0.41 -5.30
C THR A 77 2.53 0.46 -4.36
N VAL A 78 3.08 1.62 -3.98
CA VAL A 78 2.35 2.69 -3.32
C VAL A 78 2.45 3.95 -4.16
N ARG A 79 1.32 4.62 -4.36
CA ARG A 79 1.20 5.83 -5.19
C ARG A 79 0.46 6.89 -4.42
N HIS A 80 0.69 8.16 -4.74
CA HIS A 80 -0.14 9.22 -4.19
C HIS A 80 -1.56 9.12 -4.78
N GLN A 81 -2.61 9.42 -4.02
CA GLN A 81 -4.01 9.31 -4.49
C GLN A 81 -4.26 10.14 -5.76
N ARG A 82 -3.66 11.34 -5.82
CA ARG A 82 -3.67 12.21 -7.00
C ARG A 82 -3.06 11.57 -8.26
N GLU A 83 -2.07 10.70 -8.09
CA GLU A 83 -1.42 9.97 -9.19
C GLU A 83 -2.19 8.69 -9.55
N ALA A 84 -2.99 8.16 -8.62
CA ALA A 84 -3.81 6.97 -8.79
C ALA A 84 -5.20 7.27 -9.38
N GLY A 85 -5.47 8.52 -9.77
CA GLY A 85 -6.77 8.91 -10.34
C GLY A 85 -7.90 9.06 -9.30
N PHE A 86 -7.56 9.10 -8.01
CA PHE A 86 -8.47 9.51 -6.94
C PHE A 86 -8.38 11.04 -6.85
N GLY A 87 -9.22 11.72 -7.66
CA GLY A 87 -9.41 13.17 -7.68
C GLY A 87 -10.73 13.54 -7.02
#